data_AF-A0A3D5AXA3-F1
#
_entry.id   AF-A0A3D5AXA3-F1
#
_cell.length_a   1.000
_cell.length_b   1.000
_cell.length_c   1.000
_cell.angle_alpha   90.00
_cell.angle_beta   90.00
_cell.angle_gamma   90.00
#
_symmetry.space_group_name_H-M   'P 1'
#
loop_
_entity.id
_entity.type
_entity.pdbx_description
1 polymer ?
#
loop_
_entity_poly.entity_id
_entity_poly.type
_entity_poly.pdbx_seq_one_letter_code
_entity_poly.pdbx_strand_id
1 'polypeptide(L)'
;MTRQLLTGNAAAAWGARLAGVDYIPAFPITPQTEIIETLASWCNNGAMPGRLVMLESEHSMLTAAAAAAATGVRVFTATSSQGLLYAMEMVYTVPGWRVPLVMVNVSRGLASPLTLESDHNDILATRDSGFLEIICASGQEVLDSILLAYRLAEDPRVRLPVIVNMDGFTLSFTREPVELPEPAQAEHFLPPFDPENIRFRASKPISQAVAVLGGGAYSYFRYETHLASLEALTVYDEIAADFGRLFGRHHGVLERYRCDDAELVFFMMGAFATKAKDAVDQLRVAGHKIGLVRLRLLRPYPVSALRAALAGKRAVAVIDQNLSMGKGGVLYTELLSALYGHKEAPPIVASFVGGLGGRDITAEEFYEIAQQLQRAADSGVTPQPRLLFTDTELRQFRKLQSIAVVERNELGGGS
;
A
#
# COMPACT_ATOMS: atom_id res chain seq x y z
N MET A 1 11.78 24.64 -1.91
CA MET A 1 11.92 23.20 -1.61
C MET A 1 13.25 22.98 -0.93
N THR A 2 13.24 22.31 0.20
CA THR A 2 14.47 21.95 0.93
C THR A 2 14.65 20.45 0.87
N ARG A 3 15.86 19.97 0.54
CA ARG A 3 16.17 18.53 0.50
C ARG A 3 16.72 18.09 1.84
N GLN A 4 16.10 17.10 2.46
CA GLN A 4 16.51 16.54 3.76
C GLN A 4 16.66 15.03 3.68
N LEU A 5 17.57 14.48 4.48
CA LEU A 5 17.72 13.04 4.61
C LEU A 5 16.75 12.52 5.68
N LEU A 6 15.67 11.86 5.26
CA LEU A 6 14.57 11.45 6.13
C LEU A 6 14.32 9.94 6.03
N THR A 7 13.90 9.33 7.13
CA THR A 7 13.30 7.98 7.12
C THR A 7 11.92 8.04 6.44
N GLY A 8 11.38 6.91 5.95
CA GLY A 8 10.01 6.86 5.45
C GLY A 8 8.99 7.29 6.50
N ASN A 9 9.19 6.91 7.77
CA ASN A 9 8.38 7.37 8.90
C ASN A 9 8.44 8.89 9.09
N ALA A 10 9.62 9.49 9.05
CA ALA A 10 9.76 10.95 9.15
C ALA A 10 9.11 11.65 7.94
N ALA A 11 9.22 11.09 6.74
CA ALA A 11 8.53 11.59 5.56
C ALA A 11 7.01 11.53 5.71
N ALA A 12 6.48 10.46 6.31
CA ALA A 12 5.05 10.35 6.64
C ALA A 12 4.59 11.43 7.63
N ALA A 13 5.36 11.65 8.70
CA ALA A 13 5.07 12.71 9.66
C ALA A 13 5.09 14.10 8.99
N TRP A 14 6.06 14.37 8.10
CA TRP A 14 6.10 15.60 7.31
C TRP A 14 4.88 15.75 6.40
N GLY A 15 4.44 14.67 5.74
CA GLY A 15 3.21 14.66 4.94
C GLY A 15 1.99 15.08 5.75
N ALA A 16 1.80 14.49 6.94
CA ALA A 16 0.70 14.84 7.85
C ALA A 16 0.79 16.30 8.34
N ARG A 17 2.00 16.78 8.64
CA ARG A 17 2.22 18.17 9.06
C ARG A 17 1.91 19.16 7.95
N LEU A 18 2.40 18.91 6.74
CA LEU A 18 2.16 19.76 5.56
C LEU A 18 0.70 19.70 5.11
N ALA A 19 -0.01 18.61 5.39
CA ALA A 19 -1.43 18.51 5.16
C ALA A 19 -2.28 19.31 6.16
N GLY A 20 -1.69 19.93 7.18
CA GLY A 20 -2.44 20.73 8.16
C GLY A 20 -3.44 19.92 8.96
N VAL A 21 -3.04 18.74 9.42
CA VAL A 21 -3.90 17.83 10.20
C VAL A 21 -4.21 18.42 11.58
N ASP A 22 -5.48 18.32 11.99
CA ASP A 22 -5.98 18.86 13.25
C ASP A 22 -6.01 17.81 14.38
N TYR A 23 -6.36 16.55 14.07
CA TYR A 23 -6.56 15.48 15.06
C TYR A 23 -5.84 14.18 14.69
N ILE A 24 -5.13 13.60 15.66
CA ILE A 24 -4.26 12.44 15.48
C ILE A 24 -4.52 11.43 16.61
N PRO A 25 -5.55 10.58 16.51
CA PRO A 25 -5.69 9.44 17.42
C PRO A 25 -4.60 8.42 17.11
N ALA A 26 -3.91 7.92 18.13
CA ALA A 26 -2.74 7.08 17.97
C ALA A 26 -2.73 5.88 18.93
N PHE A 27 -2.15 4.79 18.47
CA PHE A 27 -1.77 3.62 19.27
C PHE A 27 -0.41 3.10 18.77
N PRO A 28 0.51 2.69 19.66
CA PRO A 28 1.86 2.34 19.25
C PRO A 28 1.95 0.90 18.74
N ILE A 29 2.53 0.72 17.56
CA ILE A 29 2.88 -0.60 17.02
C ILE A 29 4.08 -0.46 16.08
N THR A 30 5.12 -1.27 16.28
CA THR A 30 6.29 -1.27 15.38
C THR A 30 5.90 -1.77 13.99
N PRO A 31 6.40 -1.20 12.88
CA PRO A 31 7.41 -0.13 12.77
C PRO A 31 6.90 1.30 12.59
N GLN A 32 5.59 1.58 12.73
CA GLN A 32 5.06 2.95 12.55
C GLN A 32 5.38 3.92 13.68
N THR A 33 5.82 3.42 14.85
CA THR A 33 5.99 4.21 16.10
C THR A 33 6.74 5.54 15.93
N GLU A 34 7.77 5.60 15.07
CA GLU A 34 8.53 6.85 14.81
C GLU A 34 7.63 7.97 14.24
N ILE A 35 6.58 7.64 13.48
CA ILE A 35 5.60 8.61 12.95
C ILE A 35 4.89 9.31 14.12
N ILE A 36 4.30 8.52 15.02
CA ILE A 36 3.52 9.06 16.15
C ILE A 36 4.42 9.79 17.16
N GLU A 37 5.64 9.33 17.39
CA GLU A 37 6.62 10.03 18.25
C GLU A 37 7.01 11.39 17.67
N THR A 38 7.26 11.46 16.37
CA THR A 38 7.61 12.71 15.67
C THR A 38 6.44 13.70 15.72
N LEU A 39 5.23 13.25 15.42
CA LEU A 39 4.02 14.09 15.48
C LEU A 39 3.73 14.55 16.91
N ALA A 40 3.84 13.67 17.91
CA ALA A 40 3.66 14.03 19.32
C ALA A 40 4.63 15.13 19.76
N SER A 41 5.90 15.02 19.35
CA SER A 41 6.93 16.02 19.63
C SER A 41 6.57 17.39 19.05
N TRP A 42 6.15 17.44 17.78
CA TRP A 42 5.75 18.69 17.12
C TRP A 42 4.47 19.30 17.66
N CYS A 43 3.48 18.50 18.05
CA CYS A 43 2.28 19.02 18.71
C CYS A 43 2.60 19.59 20.10
N ASN A 44 3.41 18.88 20.90
CA ASN A 44 3.72 19.28 22.27
C ASN A 44 4.61 20.53 22.36
N ASN A 45 5.53 20.72 21.40
CA ASN A 45 6.40 21.90 21.37
C ASN A 45 5.82 23.09 20.58
N GLY A 46 4.59 22.96 20.06
CA GLY A 46 3.91 24.02 19.30
C GLY A 46 4.38 24.19 17.86
N ALA A 47 5.20 23.28 17.32
CA ALA A 47 5.63 23.31 15.91
C ALA A 47 4.53 22.86 14.93
N MET A 48 3.47 22.21 15.42
CA MET A 48 2.28 21.81 14.66
C MET A 48 1.01 22.09 15.51
N PRO A 49 -0.01 22.78 14.99
CA PRO A 49 -1.20 23.17 15.77
C PRO A 49 -2.21 22.04 16.05
N GLY A 50 -1.86 20.79 15.76
CA GLY A 50 -2.74 19.62 15.89
C GLY A 50 -2.78 19.02 17.30
N ARG A 51 -3.73 18.11 17.53
CA ARG A 51 -3.88 17.37 18.79
C ARG A 51 -3.70 15.87 18.57
N LEU A 52 -2.65 15.32 19.18
CA LEU A 52 -2.44 13.87 19.27
C LEU A 52 -3.06 13.31 20.55
N VAL A 53 -3.76 12.18 20.45
CA VAL A 53 -4.37 11.49 21.61
C VAL A 53 -4.05 10.01 21.55
N MET A 54 -3.44 9.50 22.61
CA MET A 54 -3.17 8.06 22.78
C MET A 54 -4.45 7.35 23.19
N LEU A 55 -4.85 6.33 22.42
CA LEU A 55 -5.99 5.48 22.74
C LEU A 55 -5.50 4.14 23.30
N GLU A 56 -6.43 3.24 23.60
CA GLU A 56 -6.17 1.93 24.20
C GLU A 56 -6.00 0.80 23.17
N SER A 57 -6.38 1.03 21.92
CA SER A 57 -6.23 0.08 20.81
C SER A 57 -6.33 0.74 19.44
N GLU A 58 -5.89 0.04 18.39
CA GLU A 58 -6.11 0.45 16.99
C GLU A 58 -7.59 0.47 16.59
N HIS A 59 -8.43 -0.38 17.20
CA HIS A 59 -9.88 -0.36 16.99
C HIS A 59 -10.48 0.96 17.47
N SER A 60 -10.20 1.33 18.72
CA SER A 60 -10.63 2.61 19.29
C SER A 60 -10.03 3.79 18.55
N MET A 61 -8.77 3.67 18.14
CA MET A 61 -8.04 4.69 17.38
C MET A 61 -8.75 5.02 16.06
N LEU A 62 -9.09 4.00 15.25
CA LEU A 62 -9.79 4.20 13.99
C LEU A 62 -11.25 4.66 14.21
N THR A 63 -11.90 4.19 15.29
CA THR A 63 -13.21 4.69 15.70
C THR A 63 -13.18 6.19 15.98
N ALA A 64 -12.24 6.66 16.80
CA ALA A 64 -12.08 8.06 17.11
C ALA A 64 -11.68 8.89 15.88
N ALA A 65 -10.85 8.33 15.00
CA ALA A 65 -10.46 8.97 13.75
C ALA A 65 -11.68 9.26 12.87
N ALA A 66 -12.50 8.24 12.65
CA ALA A 66 -13.70 8.35 11.82
C ALA A 66 -14.76 9.28 12.44
N ALA A 67 -14.97 9.18 13.75
CA ALA A 67 -15.90 10.05 14.46
C ALA A 67 -15.48 11.52 14.39
N ALA A 68 -14.18 11.82 14.55
CA ALA A 68 -13.65 13.17 14.38
C ALA A 68 -13.81 13.67 12.94
N ALA A 69 -13.49 12.84 11.94
CA ALA A 69 -13.67 13.19 10.53
C ALA A 69 -15.13 13.53 10.19
N ALA A 70 -16.10 12.81 10.78
CA ALA A 70 -17.54 13.09 10.62
C ALA A 70 -17.98 14.48 11.13
N THR A 71 -17.19 15.11 12.01
CA THR A 71 -17.44 16.48 12.48
C THR A 71 -16.87 17.56 11.55
N GLY A 72 -16.13 17.15 10.51
CA GLY A 72 -15.52 18.04 9.54
C GLY A 72 -14.12 18.52 9.92
N VAL A 73 -13.34 17.64 10.55
CA VAL A 73 -11.96 17.88 10.98
C VAL A 73 -11.01 17.02 10.14
N ARG A 74 -9.84 17.54 9.75
CA ARG A 74 -8.86 16.75 9.00
C ARG A 74 -8.10 15.83 9.95
N VAL A 75 -8.18 14.52 9.70
CA VAL A 75 -7.67 13.47 10.60
C VAL A 75 -6.55 12.67 9.95
N PHE A 76 -5.53 12.36 10.75
CA PHE A 76 -4.44 11.43 10.39
C PHE A 76 -4.31 10.33 11.44
N THR A 77 -3.96 9.12 11.04
CA THR A 77 -3.56 8.07 11.97
C THR A 77 -2.56 7.12 11.32
N ALA A 78 -1.93 6.24 12.09
CA ALA A 78 -0.97 5.27 11.58
C ALA A 78 -1.05 3.93 12.32
N THR A 79 -0.85 2.82 11.61
CA THR A 79 -0.83 1.46 12.17
C THR A 79 0.08 0.53 11.36
N SER A 80 0.17 -0.73 11.78
CA SER A 80 0.92 -1.81 11.13
C SER A 80 0.30 -3.16 11.45
N SER A 81 0.36 -4.13 10.53
CA SER A 81 0.20 -5.57 10.83
C SER A 81 -1.04 -5.91 11.68
N GLN A 82 -0.82 -6.47 12.87
CA GLN A 82 -1.88 -6.89 13.81
C GLN A 82 -2.78 -5.73 14.24
N GLY A 83 -2.25 -4.51 14.31
CA GLY A 83 -3.03 -3.33 14.64
C GLY A 83 -4.08 -3.02 13.57
N LEU A 84 -3.69 -3.13 12.30
CA LEU A 84 -4.62 -2.97 11.17
C LEU A 84 -5.71 -4.04 11.21
N LEU A 85 -5.35 -5.30 11.47
CA LEU A 85 -6.32 -6.39 11.59
C LEU A 85 -7.21 -6.26 12.83
N TYR A 86 -6.70 -5.70 13.92
CA TYR A 86 -7.49 -5.46 15.12
C TYR A 86 -8.53 -4.36 14.89
N ALA A 87 -8.24 -3.40 14.02
CA ALA A 87 -9.16 -2.36 13.59
C ALA A 87 -10.12 -2.78 12.45
N MET A 88 -10.15 -4.05 12.03
CA MET A 88 -10.82 -4.50 10.79
C MET A 88 -12.32 -4.16 10.74
N GLU A 89 -13.04 -4.27 11.86
CA GLU A 89 -14.45 -3.86 11.93
C GLU A 89 -14.63 -2.41 11.48
N MET A 90 -13.78 -1.52 12.00
CA MET A 90 -13.82 -0.11 11.65
C MET A 90 -13.33 0.14 10.24
N VAL A 91 -12.31 -0.60 9.77
CA VAL A 91 -11.85 -0.53 8.37
C VAL A 91 -13.00 -0.79 7.38
N TYR A 92 -13.92 -1.71 7.67
CA TYR A 92 -15.12 -1.93 6.85
C TYR A 92 -16.26 -0.94 7.10
N THR A 93 -16.31 -0.32 8.27
CA THR A 93 -17.39 0.58 8.68
C THR A 93 -17.20 2.00 8.13
N VAL A 94 -15.98 2.54 8.21
CA VAL A 94 -15.67 3.94 7.89
C VAL A 94 -16.00 4.33 6.44
N PRO A 95 -15.72 3.54 5.39
CA PRO A 95 -16.07 3.90 4.02
C PRO A 95 -17.58 4.10 3.82
N GLY A 96 -18.40 3.36 4.58
CA GLY A 96 -19.87 3.52 4.58
C GLY A 96 -20.33 4.85 5.18
N TRP A 97 -19.52 5.49 6.02
CA TRP A 97 -19.80 6.81 6.58
C TRP A 97 -19.45 7.95 5.62
N ARG A 98 -18.75 7.65 4.52
CA ARG A 98 -18.28 8.63 3.52
C ARG A 98 -17.46 9.77 4.15
N VAL A 99 -16.62 9.43 5.13
CA VAL A 99 -15.76 10.39 5.83
C VAL A 99 -14.32 10.33 5.31
N PRO A 100 -13.70 11.47 4.96
CA PRO A 100 -12.31 11.50 4.54
C PRO A 100 -11.36 11.47 5.73
N LEU A 101 -10.43 10.51 5.71
CA LEU A 101 -9.26 10.48 6.59
C LEU A 101 -8.11 9.79 5.86
N VAL A 102 -6.89 10.08 6.29
CA VAL A 102 -5.69 9.38 5.79
C VAL A 102 -5.10 8.55 6.92
N MET A 103 -4.91 7.27 6.65
CA MET A 103 -4.21 6.34 7.54
C MET A 103 -2.93 5.88 6.86
N VAL A 104 -1.79 6.00 7.54
CA VAL A 104 -0.57 5.34 7.06
C VAL A 104 -0.53 3.91 7.60
N ASN A 105 -0.48 2.92 6.70
CA ASN A 105 -0.11 1.56 7.08
C ASN A 105 1.37 1.35 6.81
N VAL A 106 2.12 0.98 7.84
CA VAL A 106 3.50 0.54 7.66
C VAL A 106 3.49 -0.98 7.65
N SER A 107 3.51 -1.54 6.44
CA SER A 107 3.33 -2.96 6.16
C SER A 107 4.33 -3.81 6.93
N ARG A 108 3.81 -4.75 7.71
CA ARG A 108 4.58 -5.68 8.54
C ARG A 108 3.91 -7.04 8.56
N GLY A 109 4.73 -8.09 8.55
CA GLY A 109 4.23 -9.45 8.53
C GLY A 109 3.29 -9.82 9.66
N LEU A 110 2.30 -10.64 9.33
CA LEU A 110 1.30 -11.10 10.28
C LEU A 110 1.87 -12.18 11.20
N ALA A 111 1.37 -12.23 12.43
CA ALA A 111 1.90 -13.10 13.47
C ALA A 111 1.65 -14.60 13.21
N SER A 112 2.42 -15.41 13.95
CA SER A 112 2.48 -16.88 13.89
C SER A 112 3.13 -17.44 12.62
N PRO A 113 4.45 -17.23 12.41
CA PRO A 113 5.43 -16.68 13.36
C PRO A 113 5.40 -15.15 13.46
N LEU A 114 5.84 -14.59 14.59
CA LEU A 114 5.96 -13.14 14.73
C LEU A 114 7.17 -12.64 13.93
N THR A 115 6.98 -11.58 13.13
CA THR A 115 8.05 -10.80 12.53
C THR A 115 7.76 -9.31 12.69
N LEU A 116 8.82 -8.50 12.72
CA LEU A 116 8.71 -7.05 12.64
C LEU A 116 8.89 -6.54 11.21
N GLU A 117 9.44 -7.38 10.34
CA GLU A 117 9.79 -7.06 8.97
C GLU A 117 8.58 -7.04 8.02
N SER A 118 8.73 -6.42 6.86
CA SER A 118 7.65 -6.19 5.91
C SER A 118 7.16 -7.45 5.20
N ASP A 119 5.83 -7.62 5.16
CA ASP A 119 5.12 -8.25 4.05
C ASP A 119 3.85 -7.41 3.78
N HIS A 120 3.13 -7.70 2.70
CA HIS A 120 1.91 -6.95 2.32
C HIS A 120 0.62 -7.68 2.73
N ASN A 121 0.67 -8.73 3.55
CA ASN A 121 -0.53 -9.48 3.94
C ASN A 121 -1.50 -8.63 4.77
N ASP A 122 -1.00 -7.63 5.50
CA ASP A 122 -1.83 -6.70 6.28
C ASP A 122 -2.65 -5.76 5.39
N ILE A 123 -2.01 -4.99 4.51
CA ILE A 123 -2.69 -4.11 3.56
C ILE A 123 -3.60 -4.89 2.60
N LEU A 124 -3.18 -6.06 2.13
CA LEU A 124 -4.00 -6.88 1.23
C LEU A 124 -5.19 -7.54 1.92
N ALA A 125 -5.26 -7.52 3.26
CA ALA A 125 -6.45 -7.92 4.00
C ALA A 125 -7.55 -6.85 3.97
N THR A 126 -7.21 -5.58 3.71
CA THR A 126 -8.16 -4.46 3.68
C THR A 126 -8.70 -4.14 2.29
N ARG A 127 -8.22 -4.82 1.25
CA ARG A 127 -8.54 -4.55 -0.17
C ARG A 127 -10.03 -4.53 -0.53
N ASP A 128 -10.88 -5.17 0.28
CA ASP A 128 -12.33 -5.30 0.05
C ASP A 128 -13.16 -4.37 0.97
N SER A 129 -12.49 -3.53 1.78
CA SER A 129 -13.12 -2.69 2.79
C SER A 129 -13.83 -1.45 2.24
N GLY A 130 -13.37 -0.93 1.10
CA GLY A 130 -13.80 0.35 0.55
C GLY A 130 -12.86 1.52 0.86
N PHE A 131 -11.79 1.30 1.62
CA PHE A 131 -10.66 2.24 1.63
C PHE A 131 -10.00 2.27 0.25
N LEU A 132 -9.53 3.45 -0.15
CA LEU A 132 -8.62 3.59 -1.28
C LEU A 132 -7.20 3.32 -0.80
N GLU A 133 -6.36 2.72 -1.62
CA GLU A 133 -5.06 2.20 -1.17
C GLU A 133 -3.95 2.64 -2.13
N ILE A 134 -3.01 3.45 -1.63
CA ILE A 134 -1.84 3.95 -2.36
C ILE A 134 -0.59 3.27 -1.80
N ILE A 135 0.22 2.66 -2.66
CA ILE A 135 1.43 1.90 -2.30
C ILE A 135 2.68 2.70 -2.69
N CYS A 136 3.49 3.06 -1.69
CA CYS A 136 4.71 3.83 -1.87
C CYS A 136 5.94 2.92 -2.05
N ALA A 137 6.96 3.40 -2.77
CA ALA A 137 8.23 2.71 -2.92
C ALA A 137 9.46 3.52 -2.46
N SER A 138 9.29 4.78 -2.04
CA SER A 138 10.37 5.66 -1.58
C SER A 138 9.86 6.65 -0.54
N GLY A 139 10.76 7.25 0.25
CA GLY A 139 10.41 8.25 1.25
C GLY A 139 9.79 9.51 0.63
N GLN A 140 10.24 9.87 -0.59
CA GLN A 140 9.61 10.95 -1.36
C GLN A 140 8.16 10.61 -1.72
N GLU A 141 7.91 9.39 -2.19
CA GLU A 141 6.56 8.94 -2.51
C GLU A 141 5.66 8.92 -1.29
N VAL A 142 6.18 8.58 -0.10
CA VAL A 142 5.38 8.58 1.13
C VAL A 142 4.85 9.99 1.44
N LEU A 143 5.72 11.00 1.42
CA LEU A 143 5.31 12.39 1.65
C LEU A 143 4.30 12.86 0.60
N ASP A 144 4.66 12.70 -0.67
CA ASP A 144 3.84 13.16 -1.79
C ASP A 144 2.47 12.45 -1.80
N SER A 145 2.45 11.15 -1.50
CA SER A 145 1.23 10.33 -1.50
C SER A 145 0.28 10.70 -0.36
N ILE A 146 0.76 11.20 0.78
CA ILE A 146 -0.13 11.71 1.84
C ILE A 146 -0.87 12.97 1.38
N LEU A 147 -0.17 13.88 0.67
CA LEU A 147 -0.82 15.07 0.10
C LEU A 147 -1.83 14.71 -0.99
N LEU A 148 -1.46 13.79 -1.89
CA LEU A 148 -2.37 13.22 -2.89
C LEU A 148 -3.57 12.52 -2.24
N ALA A 149 -3.34 11.75 -1.17
CA ALA A 149 -4.37 11.01 -0.45
C ALA A 149 -5.40 11.95 0.16
N TYR A 150 -5.01 13.07 0.77
CA TYR A 150 -5.99 14.05 1.27
C TYR A 150 -6.77 14.70 0.13
N ARG A 151 -6.10 15.11 -0.96
CA ARG A 151 -6.79 15.66 -2.15
C ARG A 151 -7.81 14.67 -2.73
N LEU A 152 -7.48 13.37 -2.73
CA LEU A 152 -8.37 12.31 -3.20
C LEU A 152 -9.51 12.05 -2.22
N ALA A 153 -9.20 11.86 -0.94
CA ALA A 153 -10.16 11.53 0.11
C ALA A 153 -11.22 12.63 0.23
N GLU A 154 -10.77 13.88 0.20
CA GLU A 154 -11.61 15.05 0.42
C GLU A 154 -12.33 15.53 -0.85
N ASP A 155 -12.07 14.97 -2.03
CA ASP A 155 -12.82 15.36 -3.23
C ASP A 155 -14.32 15.03 -3.05
N PRO A 156 -15.24 15.97 -3.33
CA PRO A 156 -16.69 15.76 -3.16
C PRO A 156 -17.26 14.59 -3.96
N ARG A 157 -16.63 14.21 -5.07
CA ARG A 157 -17.02 13.05 -5.88
C ARG A 157 -16.66 11.72 -5.20
N VAL A 158 -15.65 11.74 -4.34
CA VAL A 158 -15.07 10.56 -3.71
C VAL A 158 -15.54 10.43 -2.26
N ARG A 159 -15.09 11.31 -1.35
CA ARG A 159 -15.41 11.25 0.09
C ARG A 159 -15.22 9.85 0.68
N LEU A 160 -14.04 9.28 0.49
CA LEU A 160 -13.66 7.95 1.00
C LEU A 160 -12.32 8.04 1.74
N PRO A 161 -12.11 7.21 2.76
CA PRO A 161 -10.85 7.20 3.48
C PRO A 161 -9.75 6.51 2.66
N VAL A 162 -8.50 6.92 2.87
CA VAL A 162 -7.34 6.46 2.10
C VAL A 162 -6.29 5.84 3.03
N ILE A 163 -5.80 4.64 2.68
CA ILE A 163 -4.59 4.06 3.27
C ILE A 163 -3.41 4.40 2.36
N VAL A 164 -2.40 5.06 2.93
CA VAL A 164 -1.07 5.19 2.31
C VAL A 164 -0.18 4.11 2.91
N ASN A 165 0.21 3.14 2.09
CA ASN A 165 1.03 2.02 2.50
C ASN A 165 2.51 2.25 2.20
N MET A 166 3.38 1.82 3.12
CA MET A 166 4.81 1.70 2.89
C MET A 166 5.39 0.48 3.60
N ASP A 167 6.47 -0.09 3.07
CA ASP A 167 7.13 -1.27 3.62
C ASP A 167 7.85 -0.99 4.95
N GLY A 168 7.54 -1.77 5.99
CA GLY A 168 8.25 -1.73 7.26
C GLY A 168 9.73 -2.07 7.14
N PHE A 169 10.56 -1.39 7.92
CA PHE A 169 12.02 -1.45 7.93
C PHE A 169 12.67 -1.00 6.62
N THR A 170 12.46 -1.72 5.52
CA THR A 170 13.05 -1.43 4.20
C THR A 170 12.78 0.00 3.76
N LEU A 171 11.57 0.52 3.97
CA LEU A 171 11.22 1.90 3.61
C LEU A 171 10.97 2.77 4.85
N SER A 172 10.34 2.22 5.90
CA SER A 172 9.99 3.01 7.08
C SER A 172 11.21 3.59 7.82
N PHE A 173 12.34 2.86 7.86
CA PHE A 173 13.56 3.25 8.59
C PHE A 173 14.75 3.60 7.69
N THR A 174 14.74 3.21 6.42
CA THR A 174 15.80 3.60 5.48
C THR A 174 15.73 5.10 5.24
N ARG A 175 16.89 5.76 5.32
CA ARG A 175 17.00 7.20 5.10
C ARG A 175 17.22 7.50 3.62
N GLU A 176 16.37 8.33 3.05
CA GLU A 176 16.45 8.77 1.66
C GLU A 176 16.40 10.30 1.55
N PRO A 177 17.00 10.91 0.51
CA PRO A 177 16.80 12.32 0.26
C PRO A 177 15.35 12.61 -0.15
N VAL A 178 14.65 13.41 0.65
CA VAL A 178 13.28 13.86 0.43
C VAL A 178 13.27 15.38 0.22
N GLU A 179 12.64 15.81 -0.87
CA GLU A 179 12.32 17.19 -1.19
C GLU A 179 11.04 17.59 -0.46
N LEU A 180 11.19 18.45 0.55
CA LEU A 180 10.07 19.04 1.26
C LEU A 180 9.54 20.24 0.44
N PRO A 181 8.24 20.26 0.10
CA PRO A 181 7.62 21.46 -0.46
C PRO A 181 7.61 22.58 0.58
N GLU A 182 7.62 23.84 0.12
CA GLU A 182 7.37 24.95 1.03
C GLU A 182 5.92 24.86 1.56
N PRO A 183 5.65 25.22 2.82
CA PRO A 183 4.30 25.13 3.40
C PRO A 183 3.22 25.82 2.54
N ALA A 184 3.53 26.98 1.97
CA ALA A 184 2.61 27.70 1.07
C ALA A 184 2.31 26.94 -0.24
N GLN A 185 3.28 26.16 -0.76
CA GLN A 185 3.04 25.32 -1.94
C GLN A 185 2.16 24.11 -1.57
N ALA A 186 2.38 23.51 -0.39
CA ALA A 186 1.55 22.43 0.12
C ALA A 186 0.11 22.91 0.38
N GLU A 187 -0.08 24.09 0.96
CA GLU A 187 -1.40 24.72 1.18
C GLU A 187 -2.09 25.08 -0.14
N HIS A 188 -1.34 25.55 -1.14
CA HIS A 188 -1.90 25.79 -2.47
C HIS A 188 -2.38 24.49 -3.13
N PHE A 189 -1.62 23.40 -2.96
CA PHE A 189 -2.03 22.09 -3.46
C PHE A 189 -3.21 21.51 -2.69
N LEU A 190 -3.20 21.59 -1.36
CA LEU A 190 -4.21 21.05 -0.48
C LEU A 190 -4.78 22.19 0.37
N PRO A 191 -5.83 22.88 -0.10
CA PRO A 191 -6.46 23.96 0.65
C PRO A 191 -7.09 23.44 1.95
N PRO A 192 -7.53 24.35 2.86
CA PRO A 192 -8.27 23.97 4.05
C PRO A 192 -9.45 23.07 3.71
N PHE A 193 -9.66 22.04 4.52
CA PHE A 193 -10.72 21.05 4.29
C PHE A 193 -12.10 21.73 4.29
N ASP A 194 -12.86 21.56 3.20
CA ASP A 194 -14.28 21.86 3.17
C ASP A 194 -15.11 20.58 3.31
N PRO A 195 -15.61 20.30 4.52
CA PRO A 195 -16.44 19.13 4.72
C PRO A 195 -17.87 19.26 4.21
N GLU A 196 -18.33 20.42 3.71
CA GLU A 196 -19.70 20.60 3.20
C GLU A 196 -20.79 20.01 4.12
N ASN A 197 -21.39 18.87 3.74
CA ASN A 197 -22.43 18.13 4.44
C ASN A 197 -21.90 17.11 5.48
N ILE A 198 -20.61 16.81 5.47
CA ILE A 198 -19.89 15.94 6.43
C ILE A 198 -19.52 16.78 7.67
N ARG A 199 -20.53 17.42 8.26
CA ARG A 199 -20.34 18.26 9.45
C ARG A 199 -21.46 18.00 10.43
N PHE A 200 -21.25 17.07 11.36
CA PHE A 200 -22.10 16.98 12.53
C PHE A 200 -21.98 18.27 13.36
N ARG A 201 -23.08 19.02 13.49
CA ARG A 201 -23.17 20.22 14.33
C ARG A 201 -24.44 20.19 15.16
N ALA A 202 -24.34 20.47 16.46
CA ALA A 202 -25.52 20.51 17.35
C ALA A 202 -26.61 21.48 16.84
N SER A 203 -26.23 22.56 16.16
CA SER A 203 -27.15 23.54 15.58
C SER A 203 -27.83 23.10 14.26
N LYS A 204 -27.37 22.00 13.65
CA LYS A 204 -27.94 21.41 12.42
C LYS A 204 -27.93 19.87 12.56
N PRO A 205 -28.86 19.30 13.33
CA PRO A 205 -28.85 17.87 13.64
C PRO A 205 -29.07 17.04 12.36
N ILE A 206 -28.23 16.05 12.16
CA ILE A 206 -28.33 15.04 11.11
C ILE A 206 -28.15 13.67 11.75
N SER A 207 -28.79 12.65 11.17
CA SER A 207 -28.58 11.26 11.55
C SER A 207 -27.66 10.62 10.51
N GLN A 208 -26.48 10.18 10.94
CA GLN A 208 -25.48 9.53 10.11
C GLN A 208 -25.28 8.09 10.57
N ALA A 209 -24.79 7.22 9.67
CA ALA A 209 -24.52 5.81 9.96
C ALA A 209 -25.74 5.04 10.54
N VAL A 210 -26.94 5.39 10.08
CA VAL A 210 -28.18 4.76 10.56
C VAL A 210 -28.33 3.32 10.07
N ALA A 211 -28.95 2.49 10.90
CA ALA A 211 -29.34 1.16 10.48
C ALA A 211 -30.39 1.25 9.36
N VAL A 212 -30.14 0.54 8.26
CA VAL A 212 -31.09 0.36 7.16
C VAL A 212 -31.73 -1.01 7.28
N LEU A 213 -33.06 -1.08 7.13
CA LEU A 213 -33.81 -2.33 7.19
C LEU A 213 -34.23 -2.76 5.78
N GLY A 214 -34.07 -4.06 5.47
CA GLY A 214 -34.37 -4.64 4.17
C GLY A 214 -33.21 -4.56 3.16
N GLY A 215 -33.23 -5.45 2.16
CA GLY A 215 -32.12 -5.59 1.20
C GLY A 215 -31.94 -4.43 0.22
N GLY A 216 -33.02 -3.70 -0.13
CA GLY A 216 -32.98 -2.63 -1.14
C GLY A 216 -32.11 -1.44 -0.75
N ALA A 217 -32.38 -0.83 0.42
CA ALA A 217 -31.63 0.33 0.90
C ALA A 217 -30.15 -0.02 1.15
N TYR A 218 -29.86 -1.18 1.75
CA TYR A 218 -28.49 -1.65 1.94
C TYR A 218 -27.74 -1.79 0.62
N SER A 219 -28.37 -2.46 -0.37
CA SER A 219 -27.75 -2.66 -1.69
C SER A 219 -27.46 -1.32 -2.39
N TYR A 220 -28.38 -0.36 -2.30
CA TYR A 220 -28.21 0.98 -2.85
C TYR A 220 -26.98 1.67 -2.27
N PHE A 221 -26.87 1.80 -0.94
CA PHE A 221 -25.73 2.48 -0.32
C PHE A 221 -24.39 1.79 -0.57
N ARG A 222 -24.36 0.44 -0.59
CA ARG A 222 -23.15 -0.30 -0.97
C ARG A 222 -22.73 -0.02 -2.41
N TYR A 223 -23.69 0.11 -3.33
CA TYR A 223 -23.41 0.43 -4.72
C TYR A 223 -22.95 1.88 -4.89
N GLU A 224 -23.53 2.85 -4.17
CA GLU A 224 -23.07 4.25 -4.17
C GLU A 224 -21.62 4.39 -3.69
N THR A 225 -21.22 3.66 -2.63
CA THR A 225 -19.81 3.62 -2.20
C THR A 225 -18.90 3.01 -3.26
N HIS A 226 -19.37 1.98 -3.97
CA HIS A 226 -18.63 1.39 -5.10
C HIS A 226 -18.44 2.38 -6.25
N LEU A 227 -19.48 3.11 -6.65
CA LEU A 227 -19.39 4.13 -7.70
C LEU A 227 -18.42 5.26 -7.32
N ALA A 228 -18.45 5.71 -6.07
CA ALA A 228 -17.51 6.70 -5.56
C ALA A 228 -16.05 6.20 -5.58
N SER A 229 -15.84 4.92 -5.28
CA SER A 229 -14.51 4.30 -5.39
C SER A 229 -14.04 4.22 -6.84
N LEU A 230 -14.92 3.92 -7.80
CA LEU A 230 -14.56 3.94 -9.22
C LEU A 230 -14.21 5.35 -9.72
N GLU A 231 -14.98 6.36 -9.31
CA GLU A 231 -14.74 7.77 -9.66
C GLU A 231 -13.38 8.26 -9.15
N ALA A 232 -12.86 7.67 -8.06
CA ALA A 232 -11.54 7.98 -7.54
C ALA A 232 -10.41 7.75 -8.56
N LEU A 233 -10.58 6.89 -9.59
CA LEU A 233 -9.59 6.75 -10.67
C LEU A 233 -9.47 8.04 -11.49
N THR A 234 -10.61 8.61 -11.90
CA THR A 234 -10.67 9.87 -12.65
C THR A 234 -10.10 11.02 -11.82
N VAL A 235 -10.53 11.12 -10.55
CA VAL A 235 -10.02 12.14 -9.63
C VAL A 235 -8.52 11.99 -9.41
N TYR A 236 -8.01 10.77 -9.27
CA TYR A 236 -6.59 10.53 -9.06
C TYR A 236 -5.73 11.02 -10.23
N ASP A 237 -6.17 10.79 -11.48
CA ASP A 237 -5.45 11.26 -12.66
C ASP A 237 -5.39 12.80 -12.72
N GLU A 238 -6.49 13.48 -12.38
CA GLU A 238 -6.56 14.94 -12.30
C GLU A 238 -5.58 15.49 -11.23
N ILE A 239 -5.64 14.98 -10.01
CA ILE A 239 -4.78 15.45 -8.91
C ILE A 239 -3.31 15.11 -9.14
N ALA A 240 -3.00 13.97 -9.77
CA ALA A 240 -1.63 13.59 -10.12
C ALA A 240 -1.06 14.52 -11.19
N ALA A 241 -1.88 14.94 -12.17
CA ALA A 241 -1.49 15.93 -13.16
C ALA A 241 -1.26 17.31 -12.51
N ASP A 242 -2.12 17.73 -11.58
CA ASP A 242 -1.94 18.96 -10.80
C ASP A 242 -0.63 18.93 -10.00
N PHE A 243 -0.37 17.80 -9.32
CA PHE A 243 0.85 17.59 -8.54
C PHE A 243 2.10 17.69 -9.42
N GLY A 244 2.07 17.08 -10.61
CA GLY A 244 3.14 17.17 -11.59
C GLY A 244 3.42 18.60 -12.05
N ARG A 245 2.38 19.40 -12.29
CA ARG A 245 2.54 20.81 -12.70
C ARG A 245 3.12 21.68 -11.59
N LEU A 246 2.72 21.45 -10.34
CA LEU A 246 3.12 22.28 -9.21
C LEU A 246 4.48 21.90 -8.61
N PHE A 247 4.77 20.60 -8.51
CA PHE A 247 5.95 20.08 -7.82
C PHE A 247 6.97 19.41 -8.73
N GLY A 248 6.68 19.26 -10.03
CA GLY A 248 7.59 18.66 -11.02
C GLY A 248 7.76 17.14 -10.90
N ARG A 249 6.94 16.47 -10.09
CA ARG A 249 7.01 15.00 -9.85
C ARG A 249 5.71 14.34 -10.27
N HIS A 250 5.80 13.23 -11.01
CA HIS A 250 4.63 12.57 -11.60
C HIS A 250 4.30 11.27 -10.87
N HIS A 251 3.03 11.14 -10.48
CA HIS A 251 2.53 10.06 -9.63
C HIS A 251 1.30 9.39 -10.26
N GLY A 252 1.50 8.55 -11.27
CA GLY A 252 0.40 7.81 -11.90
C GLY A 252 -0.08 6.60 -11.09
N VAL A 253 -1.25 6.03 -11.45
CA VAL A 253 -1.80 4.81 -10.83
C VAL A 253 -0.88 3.58 -11.01
N LEU A 254 -0.07 3.60 -12.07
CA LEU A 254 1.02 2.67 -12.34
C LEU A 254 2.31 3.47 -12.58
N GLU A 255 3.43 2.91 -12.18
CA GLU A 255 4.74 3.31 -12.70
C GLU A 255 5.20 2.29 -13.75
N ARG A 256 5.66 2.79 -14.91
CA ARG A 256 6.27 1.97 -15.97
C ARG A 256 7.74 2.31 -16.06
N TYR A 257 8.60 1.29 -16.05
CA TYR A 257 10.04 1.43 -16.17
C TYR A 257 10.57 0.54 -17.28
N ARG A 258 11.17 1.15 -18.31
CA ARG A 258 11.67 0.48 -19.53
C ARG A 258 10.65 -0.48 -20.17
N CYS A 259 9.41 -0.02 -20.33
CA CYS A 259 8.31 -0.84 -20.86
C CYS A 259 8.05 -0.68 -22.36
N ASP A 260 8.56 0.36 -23.02
CA ASP A 260 8.15 0.71 -24.40
C ASP A 260 8.48 -0.39 -25.41
N ASP A 261 9.69 -0.95 -25.35
CA ASP A 261 10.17 -2.05 -26.19
C ASP A 261 10.21 -3.41 -25.46
N ALA A 262 9.72 -3.47 -24.22
CA ALA A 262 9.77 -4.68 -23.40
C ALA A 262 8.89 -5.78 -24.00
N GLU A 263 9.41 -7.00 -24.08
CA GLU A 263 8.65 -8.22 -24.39
C GLU A 263 8.24 -8.95 -23.12
N LEU A 264 9.08 -8.88 -22.08
CA LEU A 264 8.85 -9.45 -20.76
C LEU A 264 8.61 -8.34 -19.73
N VAL A 265 7.81 -8.58 -18.71
CA VAL A 265 7.52 -7.57 -17.68
C VAL A 265 7.53 -8.18 -16.28
N PHE A 266 8.22 -7.53 -15.35
CA PHE A 266 7.98 -7.70 -13.91
C PHE A 266 6.76 -6.87 -13.49
N PHE A 267 5.85 -7.46 -12.71
CA PHE A 267 4.72 -6.78 -12.11
C PHE A 267 4.76 -6.95 -10.59
N MET A 268 4.82 -5.85 -9.85
CA MET A 268 4.92 -5.86 -8.39
C MET A 268 4.47 -4.53 -7.76
N MET A 269 4.53 -4.43 -6.44
CA MET A 269 4.28 -3.18 -5.68
C MET A 269 5.28 -3.04 -4.53
N GLY A 270 5.25 -1.89 -3.86
CA GLY A 270 6.08 -1.63 -2.67
C GLY A 270 7.55 -1.34 -2.95
N ALA A 271 8.33 -1.24 -1.88
CA ALA A 271 9.70 -0.76 -1.88
C ALA A 271 10.66 -1.63 -2.71
N PHE A 272 10.49 -2.96 -2.72
CA PHE A 272 11.36 -3.85 -3.51
C PHE A 272 11.26 -3.66 -5.03
N ALA A 273 10.25 -2.92 -5.51
CA ALA A 273 10.20 -2.52 -6.89
C ALA A 273 11.35 -1.56 -7.29
N THR A 274 11.96 -0.86 -6.33
CA THR A 274 13.18 -0.07 -6.57
C THR A 274 14.36 -0.98 -6.96
N LYS A 275 14.55 -2.09 -6.24
CA LYS A 275 15.55 -3.12 -6.58
C LYS A 275 15.26 -3.78 -7.92
N ALA A 276 13.98 -3.98 -8.24
CA ALA A 276 13.58 -4.51 -9.54
C ALA A 276 13.98 -3.58 -10.70
N LYS A 277 14.03 -2.25 -10.51
CA LYS A 277 14.55 -1.32 -11.54
C LYS A 277 16.04 -1.57 -11.81
N ASP A 278 16.84 -1.73 -10.75
CA ASP A 278 18.26 -2.05 -10.89
C ASP A 278 18.47 -3.41 -11.58
N ALA A 279 17.66 -4.41 -11.24
CA ALA A 279 17.68 -5.71 -11.90
C ALA A 279 17.28 -5.63 -13.38
N VAL A 280 16.24 -4.85 -13.70
CA VAL A 280 15.84 -4.57 -15.09
C VAL A 280 16.98 -3.95 -15.87
N ASP A 281 17.71 -3.00 -15.29
CA ASP A 281 18.86 -2.37 -15.95
C ASP A 281 19.96 -3.38 -16.27
N GLN A 282 20.31 -4.25 -15.33
CA GLN A 282 21.31 -5.30 -15.52
C GLN A 282 20.86 -6.34 -16.57
N LEU A 283 19.60 -6.78 -16.51
CA LEU A 283 19.03 -7.70 -17.50
C LEU A 283 18.99 -7.10 -18.90
N ARG A 284 18.73 -5.80 -19.00
CA ARG A 284 18.76 -5.06 -20.28
C ARG A 284 20.17 -5.00 -20.85
N VAL A 285 21.20 -4.78 -20.01
CA VAL A 285 22.61 -4.88 -20.44
C VAL A 285 22.95 -6.28 -20.93
N ALA A 286 22.37 -7.32 -20.31
CA ALA A 286 22.51 -8.71 -20.74
C ALA A 286 21.67 -9.09 -21.99
N GLY A 287 20.95 -8.13 -22.59
CA GLY A 287 20.20 -8.33 -23.83
C GLY A 287 18.74 -8.77 -23.66
N HIS A 288 18.22 -8.85 -22.44
CA HIS A 288 16.81 -9.18 -22.20
C HIS A 288 15.93 -7.95 -22.38
N LYS A 289 14.91 -8.04 -23.23
CA LYS A 289 13.89 -6.98 -23.39
C LYS A 289 12.85 -7.04 -22.27
N ILE A 290 13.27 -6.67 -21.06
CA ILE A 290 12.43 -6.74 -19.85
C ILE A 290 12.13 -5.35 -19.28
N GLY A 291 10.89 -5.13 -18.86
CA GLY A 291 10.47 -3.90 -18.16
C GLY A 291 9.88 -4.20 -16.79
N LEU A 292 9.49 -3.15 -16.08
CA LEU A 292 8.78 -3.22 -14.80
C LEU A 292 7.52 -2.37 -14.87
N VAL A 293 6.39 -2.96 -14.49
CA VAL A 293 5.15 -2.24 -14.17
C VAL A 293 4.94 -2.35 -12.66
N ARG A 294 5.01 -1.22 -11.95
CA ARG A 294 4.75 -1.16 -10.52
C ARG A 294 3.36 -0.61 -10.26
N LEU A 295 2.56 -1.34 -9.48
CA LEU A 295 1.25 -0.88 -9.02
C LEU A 295 1.42 0.16 -7.92
N ARG A 296 0.88 1.38 -8.13
CA ARG A 296 0.87 2.46 -7.13
C ARG A 296 -0.50 2.65 -6.48
N LEU A 297 -1.58 2.62 -7.26
CA LEU A 297 -2.94 2.63 -6.72
C LEU A 297 -3.48 1.19 -6.71
N LEU A 298 -3.54 0.58 -5.53
CA LEU A 298 -4.03 -0.80 -5.34
C LEU A 298 -5.57 -0.85 -5.32
N ARG A 299 -6.19 0.16 -4.72
CA ARG A 299 -7.64 0.35 -4.69
C ARG A 299 -8.02 1.81 -4.94
N PRO A 300 -8.98 2.10 -5.84
CA PRO A 300 -9.62 1.18 -6.80
C PRO A 300 -8.60 0.52 -7.74
N TYR A 301 -8.87 -0.73 -8.14
CA TYR A 301 -7.93 -1.49 -8.98
C TYR A 301 -7.93 -0.97 -10.43
N PRO A 302 -6.79 -0.52 -10.99
CA PRO A 302 -6.78 0.23 -12.25
C PRO A 302 -6.74 -0.69 -13.48
N VAL A 303 -7.82 -1.45 -13.71
CA VAL A 303 -7.92 -2.48 -14.76
C VAL A 303 -7.56 -1.96 -16.15
N SER A 304 -8.10 -0.80 -16.54
CA SER A 304 -7.83 -0.21 -17.87
C SER A 304 -6.35 0.15 -18.05
N ALA A 305 -5.72 0.72 -17.02
CA ALA A 305 -4.30 1.06 -17.06
C ALA A 305 -3.41 -0.20 -17.10
N LEU A 306 -3.77 -1.25 -16.36
CA LEU A 306 -3.06 -2.53 -16.36
C LEU A 306 -3.12 -3.22 -17.72
N ARG A 307 -4.33 -3.28 -18.32
CA ARG A 307 -4.52 -3.83 -19.68
C ARG A 307 -3.67 -3.07 -20.70
N ALA A 308 -3.70 -1.74 -20.66
CA ALA A 308 -2.91 -0.92 -21.57
C ALA A 308 -1.40 -1.10 -21.36
N ALA A 309 -0.93 -1.18 -20.12
CA ALA A 309 0.49 -1.34 -19.80
C ALA A 309 1.05 -2.72 -20.22
N LEU A 310 0.20 -3.75 -20.24
CA LEU A 310 0.58 -5.13 -20.54
C LEU A 310 0.16 -5.60 -21.93
N ALA A 311 -0.51 -4.74 -22.71
CA ALA A 311 -0.93 -5.05 -24.07
C ALA A 311 0.28 -5.43 -24.94
N GLY A 312 0.18 -6.57 -25.62
CA GLY A 312 1.20 -7.05 -26.56
C GLY A 312 2.48 -7.58 -25.92
N LYS A 313 2.57 -7.66 -24.58
CA LYS A 313 3.69 -8.30 -23.89
C LYS A 313 3.62 -9.82 -24.06
N ARG A 314 4.78 -10.47 -24.17
CA ARG A 314 4.85 -11.94 -24.35
C ARG A 314 4.64 -12.68 -23.03
N ALA A 315 5.15 -12.14 -21.93
CA ALA A 315 4.99 -12.74 -20.62
C ALA A 315 5.14 -11.73 -19.47
N VAL A 316 4.47 -12.00 -18.36
CA VAL A 316 4.54 -11.22 -17.12
C VAL A 316 4.91 -12.11 -15.95
N ALA A 317 5.91 -11.73 -15.16
CA ALA A 317 6.18 -12.33 -13.85
C ALA A 317 5.59 -11.42 -12.78
N VAL A 318 4.60 -11.95 -12.04
CA VAL A 318 4.03 -11.27 -10.89
C VAL A 318 4.82 -11.66 -9.65
N ILE A 319 5.37 -10.66 -8.96
CA ILE A 319 6.20 -10.83 -7.77
C ILE A 319 5.41 -10.31 -6.57
N ASP A 320 4.90 -11.25 -5.77
CA ASP A 320 4.09 -10.99 -4.59
C ASP A 320 4.96 -10.99 -3.33
N GLN A 321 4.92 -9.89 -2.57
CA GLN A 321 5.43 -9.83 -1.20
C GLN A 321 4.35 -10.20 -0.17
N ASN A 322 3.54 -11.20 -0.51
CA ASN A 322 2.48 -11.69 0.33
C ASN A 322 2.18 -13.15 0.00
N LEU A 323 1.50 -13.84 0.90
CA LEU A 323 1.03 -15.20 0.66
C LEU A 323 -0.43 -15.35 1.10
N SER A 324 -1.33 -15.59 0.15
CA SER A 324 -2.67 -16.13 0.43
C SER A 324 -2.56 -17.63 0.61
N MET A 325 -2.69 -18.08 1.85
CA MET A 325 -2.54 -19.49 2.22
C MET A 325 -3.47 -20.37 1.37
N GLY A 326 -2.89 -21.37 0.69
CA GLY A 326 -3.62 -22.29 -0.21
C GLY A 326 -3.90 -21.76 -1.63
N LYS A 327 -3.54 -20.50 -1.93
CA LYS A 327 -3.74 -19.90 -3.27
C LYS A 327 -2.47 -19.32 -3.90
N GLY A 328 -1.54 -18.77 -3.11
CA GLY A 328 -0.34 -18.10 -3.61
C GLY A 328 -0.43 -16.58 -3.50
N GLY A 329 0.19 -15.86 -4.43
CA GLY A 329 0.20 -14.40 -4.46
C GLY A 329 -1.17 -13.77 -4.74
N VAL A 330 -1.49 -12.64 -4.09
CA VAL A 330 -2.79 -11.96 -4.29
C VAL A 330 -2.75 -11.10 -5.55
N LEU A 331 -1.67 -10.34 -5.79
CA LEU A 331 -1.51 -9.54 -7.00
C LEU A 331 -1.57 -10.42 -8.24
N TYR A 332 -1.01 -11.64 -8.17
CA TYR A 332 -1.12 -12.60 -9.26
C TYR A 332 -2.57 -12.91 -9.62
N THR A 333 -3.41 -13.20 -8.62
CA THR A 333 -4.83 -13.52 -8.87
C THR A 333 -5.64 -12.30 -9.34
N GLU A 334 -5.36 -11.13 -8.80
CA GLU A 334 -5.98 -9.86 -9.20
C GLU A 334 -5.62 -9.50 -10.65
N LEU A 335 -4.35 -9.66 -11.02
CA LEU A 335 -3.89 -9.39 -12.37
C LEU A 335 -4.51 -10.35 -13.38
N LEU A 336 -4.56 -11.64 -13.06
CA LEU A 336 -5.23 -12.63 -13.92
C LEU A 336 -6.70 -12.25 -14.14
N SER A 337 -7.41 -11.84 -13.09
CA SER A 337 -8.80 -11.36 -13.21
C SER A 337 -8.91 -10.15 -14.14
N ALA A 338 -8.03 -9.17 -14.00
CA ALA A 338 -8.01 -8.01 -14.88
C ALA A 338 -7.69 -8.36 -16.34
N LEU A 339 -6.82 -9.33 -16.59
CA LEU A 339 -6.41 -9.73 -17.94
C LEU A 339 -7.36 -10.73 -18.61
N TYR A 340 -8.20 -11.44 -17.85
CA TYR A 340 -9.08 -12.47 -18.38
C TYR A 340 -10.00 -11.92 -19.48
N GLY A 341 -10.01 -12.59 -20.63
CA GLY A 341 -10.81 -12.22 -21.80
C GLY A 341 -10.31 -11.00 -22.59
N HIS A 342 -9.20 -10.37 -22.20
CA HIS A 342 -8.64 -9.25 -22.96
C HIS A 342 -7.75 -9.75 -24.12
N LYS A 343 -8.05 -9.31 -25.34
CA LYS A 343 -7.43 -9.82 -26.58
C LYS A 343 -5.90 -9.63 -26.63
N GLU A 344 -5.39 -8.53 -26.08
CA GLU A 344 -3.97 -8.19 -26.11
C GLU A 344 -3.26 -8.58 -24.80
N ALA A 345 -3.92 -9.35 -23.94
CA ALA A 345 -3.31 -9.83 -22.71
C ALA A 345 -2.10 -10.73 -23.01
N PRO A 346 -1.06 -10.66 -22.16
CA PRO A 346 0.09 -11.55 -22.28
C PRO A 346 -0.37 -13.01 -22.14
N PRO A 347 0.06 -13.93 -23.04
CA PRO A 347 -0.34 -15.33 -22.98
C PRO A 347 0.22 -16.04 -21.74
N ILE A 348 1.33 -15.54 -21.18
CA ILE A 348 1.99 -16.10 -20.00
C ILE A 348 1.94 -15.08 -18.87
N VAL A 349 1.38 -15.50 -17.73
CA VAL A 349 1.46 -14.79 -16.46
C VAL A 349 1.94 -15.80 -15.42
N ALA A 350 3.14 -15.60 -14.89
CA ALA A 350 3.78 -16.50 -13.94
C ALA A 350 3.82 -15.87 -12.54
N SER A 351 3.63 -16.69 -11.50
CA SER A 351 3.60 -16.23 -10.10
C SER A 351 4.89 -16.58 -9.37
N PHE A 352 5.47 -15.57 -8.72
CA PHE A 352 6.61 -15.68 -7.84
C PHE A 352 6.28 -15.00 -6.51
N VAL A 353 6.51 -15.68 -5.39
CA VAL A 353 6.34 -15.14 -4.05
C VAL A 353 7.72 -14.94 -3.46
N GLY A 354 8.04 -13.73 -3.01
CA GLY A 354 9.34 -13.39 -2.43
C GLY A 354 9.20 -12.30 -1.39
N GLY A 355 10.27 -11.98 -0.67
CA GLY A 355 10.24 -10.84 0.24
C GLY A 355 9.41 -10.96 1.52
N LEU A 356 8.86 -12.15 1.80
CA LEU A 356 8.08 -12.38 3.01
C LEU A 356 8.94 -12.13 4.26
N GLY A 357 8.41 -11.36 5.21
CA GLY A 357 9.13 -10.98 6.42
C GLY A 357 10.44 -10.23 6.11
N GLY A 358 10.43 -9.35 5.11
CA GLY A 358 11.54 -8.49 4.72
C GLY A 358 12.75 -9.22 4.16
N ARG A 359 12.63 -10.51 3.82
CA ARG A 359 13.69 -11.27 3.15
C ARG A 359 14.11 -10.52 1.88
N ASP A 360 15.40 -10.36 1.66
CA ASP A 360 15.84 -9.69 0.44
C ASP A 360 15.45 -10.48 -0.82
N ILE A 361 15.12 -9.76 -1.90
CA ILE A 361 15.01 -10.33 -3.25
C ILE A 361 16.28 -9.93 -4.00
N THR A 362 17.19 -10.89 -4.12
CA THR A 362 18.53 -10.67 -4.66
C THR A 362 18.51 -10.47 -6.18
N ALA A 363 19.56 -9.87 -6.71
CA ALA A 363 19.74 -9.75 -8.17
C ALA A 363 19.76 -11.14 -8.87
N GLU A 364 20.31 -12.16 -8.21
CA GLU A 364 20.30 -13.55 -8.72
C GLU A 364 18.87 -14.10 -8.83
N GLU A 365 18.01 -13.81 -7.86
CA GLU A 365 16.60 -14.21 -7.92
C GLU A 365 15.85 -13.48 -9.02
N PHE A 366 16.05 -12.17 -9.20
CA PHE A 366 15.47 -11.46 -10.35
C PHE A 366 15.95 -12.03 -11.69
N TYR A 367 17.22 -12.41 -11.79
CA TYR A 367 17.76 -13.07 -12.97
C TYR A 367 17.11 -14.43 -13.23
N GLU A 368 16.96 -15.26 -12.20
CA GLU A 368 16.27 -16.55 -12.30
C GLU A 368 14.79 -16.38 -12.70
N ILE A 369 14.07 -15.40 -12.12
CA ILE A 369 12.71 -15.05 -12.51
C ILE A 369 12.66 -14.71 -14.01
N ALA A 370 13.57 -13.86 -14.49
CA ALA A 370 13.64 -13.48 -15.90
C ALA A 370 13.92 -14.67 -16.81
N GLN A 371 14.82 -15.58 -16.42
CA GLN A 371 15.09 -16.81 -17.19
C GLN A 371 13.89 -17.74 -17.26
N GLN A 372 13.20 -17.96 -16.14
CA GLN A 372 11.99 -18.79 -16.11
C GLN A 372 10.88 -18.16 -16.96
N LEU A 373 10.74 -16.84 -16.90
CA LEU A 373 9.77 -16.10 -17.68
C LEU A 373 10.07 -16.18 -19.18
N GLN A 374 11.34 -16.08 -19.58
CA GLN A 374 11.77 -16.28 -20.98
C GLN A 374 11.45 -17.70 -21.47
N ARG A 375 11.81 -18.73 -20.69
CA ARG A 375 11.49 -20.13 -21.05
C ARG A 375 9.98 -20.37 -21.17
N ALA A 376 9.18 -19.77 -20.30
CA ALA A 376 7.73 -19.83 -20.38
C ALA A 376 7.19 -19.12 -21.63
N ALA A 377 7.73 -17.94 -21.96
CA ALA A 377 7.39 -17.18 -23.16
C ALA A 377 7.77 -17.90 -24.46
N ASP A 378 8.82 -18.72 -24.45
CA ASP A 378 9.28 -19.48 -25.62
C ASP A 378 8.54 -20.83 -25.77
N SER A 379 8.23 -21.49 -24.65
CA SER A 379 7.52 -22.78 -24.64
C SER A 379 6.00 -22.65 -24.70
N GLY A 380 5.44 -21.49 -24.34
CA GLY A 380 4.00 -21.30 -24.19
C GLY A 380 3.40 -21.98 -22.94
N VAL A 381 4.25 -22.47 -22.02
CA VAL A 381 3.82 -23.17 -20.80
C VAL A 381 4.09 -22.31 -19.57
N THR A 382 3.02 -21.93 -18.88
CA THR A 382 3.12 -21.18 -17.62
C THR A 382 3.63 -22.10 -16.50
N PRO A 383 4.71 -21.73 -15.79
CA PRO A 383 5.21 -22.50 -14.65
C PRO A 383 4.24 -22.44 -13.47
N GLN A 384 4.29 -23.46 -12.61
CA GLN A 384 3.58 -23.43 -11.32
C GLN A 384 4.07 -22.25 -10.46
N PRO A 385 3.22 -21.68 -9.59
CA PRO A 385 3.62 -20.65 -8.64
C PRO A 385 4.84 -21.08 -7.82
N ARG A 386 5.79 -20.17 -7.61
CA ARG A 386 7.04 -20.47 -6.91
C ARG A 386 7.24 -19.57 -5.71
N LEU A 387 7.69 -20.14 -4.60
CA LEU A 387 8.32 -19.39 -3.52
C LEU A 387 9.80 -19.21 -3.85
N LEU A 388 10.29 -17.97 -3.81
CA LEU A 388 11.70 -17.64 -3.93
C LEU A 388 12.40 -18.02 -2.62
N PHE A 389 13.07 -19.17 -2.65
CA PHE A 389 13.75 -19.76 -1.52
C PHE A 389 14.96 -20.53 -2.01
N THR A 390 16.15 -20.12 -1.58
CA THR A 390 17.40 -20.64 -2.12
C THR A 390 17.72 -22.03 -1.59
N ASP A 391 18.53 -22.80 -2.33
CA ASP A 391 19.03 -24.10 -1.86
C ASP A 391 19.80 -24.00 -0.53
N THR A 392 20.50 -22.87 -0.31
CA THR A 392 21.21 -22.61 0.93
C THR A 392 20.25 -22.46 2.10
N GLU A 393 19.18 -21.68 1.94
CA GLU A 393 18.14 -21.54 2.96
C GLU A 393 17.43 -22.87 3.22
N LEU A 394 17.10 -23.62 2.17
CA LEU A 394 16.48 -24.93 2.30
C LEU A 394 17.36 -25.89 3.09
N ARG A 395 18.68 -25.91 2.82
CA ARG A 395 19.64 -26.70 3.61
C ARG A 395 19.66 -26.26 5.07
N GLN A 396 19.62 -24.96 5.35
CA GLN A 396 19.60 -24.43 6.72
C GLN A 396 18.34 -24.87 7.47
N PHE A 397 17.16 -24.75 6.87
CA PHE A 397 15.91 -25.18 7.51
C PHE A 397 15.83 -26.71 7.67
N ARG A 398 16.31 -27.49 6.71
CA ARG A 398 16.42 -28.96 6.86
C ARG A 398 17.35 -29.34 8.01
N LYS A 399 18.46 -28.61 8.20
CA LYS A 399 19.34 -28.79 9.36
C LYS A 399 18.58 -28.51 10.67
N LEU A 400 17.85 -27.40 10.76
CA LEU A 400 17.04 -27.08 11.94
C LEU A 400 15.97 -28.15 12.22
N GLN A 401 15.30 -28.65 11.18
CA GLN A 401 14.33 -29.75 11.30
C GLN A 401 15.00 -31.03 11.81
N SER A 402 16.20 -31.36 11.32
CA SER A 402 16.93 -32.55 11.78
C SER A 402 17.29 -32.46 13.27
N ILE A 403 17.72 -31.29 13.74
CA ILE A 403 17.98 -31.02 15.16
C ILE A 403 16.70 -31.19 15.99
N ALA A 404 15.59 -30.58 15.56
CA ALA A 404 14.31 -30.66 16.27
C ALA A 404 13.77 -32.10 16.36
N VAL A 405 14.02 -32.95 15.35
CA VAL A 405 13.67 -34.37 15.38
C VAL A 405 14.53 -35.14 16.38
N VAL A 406 15.85 -34.89 16.40
CA VAL A 406 16.76 -35.52 17.35
C VAL A 406 16.37 -35.15 18.79
N GLU A 407 16.18 -33.86 19.08
CA GLU A 407 15.77 -33.39 20.41
C GLU A 407 14.42 -33.99 20.83
N ARG A 408 13.45 -34.09 19.92
CA ARG A 408 12.16 -34.72 20.21
C ARG A 408 12.31 -36.20 20.58
N ASN A 409 13.21 -36.92 19.90
CA ASN A 409 13.46 -38.34 20.20
C ASN A 409 14.21 -38.52 21.52
N GLU A 410 15.15 -37.63 21.84
CA GLU A 410 15.87 -37.64 23.13
C GLU A 410 14.94 -37.29 24.30
N LEU A 411 14.02 -36.34 24.12
CA LEU A 411 13.03 -35.96 25.14
C LEU A 411 11.84 -36.94 25.24
N GLY A 412 11.48 -37.60 24.14
CA GLY A 412 10.39 -38.57 24.06
C GLY A 412 10.76 -40.00 24.47
N GLY A 413 12.05 -40.28 24.69
CA GLY A 413 12.54 -41.59 25.16
C GLY A 413 12.45 -41.81 26.68
N GLY A 414 11.82 -40.89 27.42
CA GLY A 414 11.74 -40.89 28.88
C GLY A 414 10.33 -41.07 29.48
N SER A 415 9.36 -41.55 28.70
CA SER A 415 8.02 -41.91 29.20
C SER A 415 7.69 -43.37 28.97
#